data_AF-A0A1L7IZ05-F1
#
_entry.id   AF-A0A1L7IZ05-F1
#
_cell.length_a   1.000
_cell.length_b   1.000
_cell.length_c   1.000
_cell.angle_alpha   90.00
_cell.angle_beta   90.00
_cell.angle_gamma   90.00
#
_symmetry.space_group_name_H-M   'P 1'
#
loop_
_entity.id
_entity.type
_entity.pdbx_description
1 polymer ?
#
loop_
_entity_poly.entity_id
_entity_poly.type
_entity_poly.pdbx_seq_one_letter_code
_entity_poly.pdbx_strand_id
1 'polypeptide(L)'
;MFPKWDDSYSVHNAKIDEQHKKLFELAGKVEFMFDKPVYKDDVKALLAEFFNYMKDHFNDEEKYMKLIGYPDLEEHKRIHKEIIQSMIDLIKNIKSTNDLKEKLYTVSKKWLLEHILYEDMKVEQYRRSSLASEDDGEVSFEEVKEEKDDENAVYLYTCECVGQMHDVPFGIHQKIQLKGVKFKCKKCKEAIQFYKKYSENF
;
A
#
# COMPACT_ATOMS: atom_id res chain seq x y z
N MET A 1 -19.18 18.63 8.03
CA MET A 1 -18.75 17.37 8.64
C MET A 1 -17.86 16.62 7.67
N PHE A 2 -16.64 16.34 8.09
CA PHE A 2 -15.72 15.52 7.34
C PHE A 2 -16.06 14.04 7.55
N PRO A 3 -15.96 13.21 6.51
CA PRO A 3 -16.01 11.76 6.71
C PRO A 3 -14.86 11.33 7.63
N LYS A 4 -15.11 10.29 8.42
CA LYS A 4 -14.06 9.59 9.18
C LYS A 4 -13.48 8.48 8.31
N TRP A 5 -12.26 8.03 8.66
CA TRP A 5 -11.72 6.82 8.06
C TRP A 5 -12.70 5.67 8.26
N ASP A 6 -12.91 4.92 7.19
CA ASP A 6 -13.68 3.69 7.13
C ASP A 6 -12.90 2.71 6.28
N ASP A 7 -12.94 1.42 6.63
CA ASP A 7 -12.14 0.40 5.93
C ASP A 7 -12.60 0.19 4.48
N SER A 8 -13.79 0.69 4.10
CA SER A 8 -14.21 0.76 2.69
C SER A 8 -13.35 1.69 1.82
N TYR A 9 -12.51 2.54 2.43
CA TYR A 9 -11.55 3.41 1.74
C TYR A 9 -10.13 2.82 1.71
N SER A 10 -9.97 1.56 2.13
CA SER A 10 -8.68 0.86 2.08
C SER A 10 -8.29 0.59 0.64
N VAL A 11 -7.02 0.89 0.32
CA VAL A 11 -6.37 0.46 -0.93
C VAL A 11 -5.58 -0.84 -0.74
N HIS A 12 -5.88 -1.56 0.35
CA HIS A 12 -5.22 -2.77 0.86
C HIS A 12 -3.69 -2.73 0.75
N ASN A 13 -3.13 -1.56 1.02
CA ASN A 13 -1.72 -1.35 1.22
C ASN A 13 -1.55 -0.75 2.60
N ALA A 14 -1.06 -1.54 3.56
CA ALA A 14 -1.00 -1.15 4.97
C ALA A 14 -0.29 0.19 5.21
N LYS A 15 0.74 0.50 4.41
CA LYS A 15 1.45 1.78 4.53
C LYS A 15 0.59 2.95 4.06
N ILE A 16 -0.08 2.81 2.92
CA ILE A 16 -0.93 3.87 2.36
C ILE A 16 -2.18 4.06 3.22
N ASP A 17 -2.78 2.98 3.72
CA ASP A 17 -3.95 3.08 4.61
C ASP A 17 -3.61 3.79 5.93
N GLU A 18 -2.42 3.56 6.49
CA GLU A 18 -1.96 4.32 7.66
C GLU A 18 -1.74 5.80 7.34
N GLN A 19 -1.25 6.10 6.12
CA GLN A 19 -1.17 7.47 5.63
C GLN A 19 -2.55 8.11 5.49
N HIS A 20 -3.54 7.41 4.91
CA HIS A 20 -4.92 7.90 4.83
C HIS A 20 -5.50 8.16 6.22
N LYS A 21 -5.40 7.21 7.15
CA LYS A 21 -5.88 7.39 8.54
C LYS A 21 -5.33 8.67 9.17
N LYS A 22 -4.04 8.92 9.01
CA LYS A 22 -3.41 10.15 9.50
C LYS A 22 -3.94 11.40 8.80
N LEU A 23 -4.13 11.35 7.50
CA LEU A 23 -4.69 12.46 6.73
C LEU A 23 -6.14 12.78 7.12
N PHE A 24 -6.97 11.77 7.37
CA PHE A 24 -8.31 11.91 7.94
C PHE A 24 -8.27 12.52 9.35
N GLU A 25 -7.32 12.10 10.21
CA GLU A 25 -7.11 12.70 11.54
C GLU A 25 -6.79 14.21 11.42
N LEU A 26 -5.85 14.57 10.54
CA LEU A 26 -5.48 15.98 10.33
C LEU A 26 -6.65 16.78 9.75
N ALA A 27 -7.41 16.21 8.82
CA ALA A 27 -8.62 16.83 8.29
C ALA A 27 -9.66 17.06 9.41
N GLY A 28 -9.81 16.11 10.34
CA GLY A 28 -10.65 16.28 11.54
C GLY A 28 -10.20 17.44 12.44
N LYS A 29 -8.89 17.65 12.59
CA LYS A 29 -8.34 18.83 13.31
C LYS A 29 -8.70 20.14 12.61
N VAL A 30 -8.62 20.16 11.28
CA VAL A 30 -9.03 21.32 10.46
C VAL A 30 -10.51 21.65 10.70
N GLU A 31 -11.39 20.65 10.66
CA GLU A 31 -12.82 20.85 10.92
C GLU A 31 -13.07 21.37 12.35
N PHE A 32 -12.40 20.81 13.36
CA PHE A 32 -12.54 21.27 14.74
C PHE A 32 -12.08 22.72 14.95
N MET A 33 -11.03 23.15 14.26
CA MET A 33 -10.50 24.51 14.34
C MET A 33 -11.33 25.52 13.55
N PHE A 34 -12.15 25.07 12.59
CA PHE A 34 -12.89 25.93 11.68
C PHE A 34 -13.78 26.91 12.44
N ASP A 35 -14.65 26.39 13.33
CA ASP A 35 -15.64 27.18 14.08
C ASP A 35 -15.14 27.73 15.43
N LYS A 36 -13.85 27.57 15.75
CA LYS A 36 -13.28 27.98 17.05
C LYS A 36 -12.37 29.20 16.95
N PRO A 37 -12.29 30.06 17.99
CA PRO A 37 -11.21 31.04 18.04
C PRO A 37 -9.87 30.32 18.10
N VAL A 38 -8.95 30.64 17.19
CA VAL A 38 -7.61 30.04 17.09
C VAL A 38 -6.60 31.12 16.75
N TYR A 39 -5.34 30.90 17.12
CA TYR A 39 -4.26 31.79 16.72
C TYR A 39 -3.82 31.48 15.29
N LYS A 40 -3.38 32.52 14.58
CA LYS A 40 -2.93 32.39 13.18
C LYS A 40 -1.79 31.37 13.03
N ASP A 41 -0.91 31.30 14.02
CA ASP A 41 0.25 30.41 13.97
C ASP A 41 -0.12 28.95 14.17
N ASP A 42 -1.17 28.64 14.94
CA ASP A 42 -1.70 27.27 15.06
C ASP A 42 -2.21 26.76 13.71
N VAL A 43 -2.95 27.61 12.97
CA VAL A 43 -3.48 27.25 11.65
C VAL A 43 -2.36 27.07 10.63
N LYS A 44 -1.31 27.89 10.70
CA LYS A 44 -0.12 27.74 9.84
C LYS A 44 0.65 26.46 10.16
N ALA A 45 0.80 26.13 11.44
CA ALA A 45 1.48 24.90 11.86
C ALA A 45 0.74 23.66 11.35
N LEU A 46 -0.58 23.62 11.50
CA LEU A 46 -1.42 22.54 10.97
C LEU A 46 -1.34 22.46 9.44
N LEU A 47 -1.37 23.60 8.74
CA LEU A 47 -1.22 23.64 7.28
C LEU A 47 0.15 23.09 6.83
N ALA A 48 1.23 23.42 7.54
CA ALA A 48 2.56 22.92 7.23
C ALA A 48 2.69 21.41 7.48
N GLU A 49 2.15 20.91 8.60
CA GLU A 49 2.07 19.48 8.90
C GLU A 49 1.30 18.74 7.80
N PHE A 50 0.11 19.25 7.44
CA PHE A 50 -0.75 18.68 6.41
C PHE A 50 -0.04 18.61 5.04
N PHE A 51 0.58 19.72 4.64
CA PHE A 51 1.29 19.82 3.37
C PHE A 51 2.46 18.84 3.26
N ASN A 52 3.29 18.77 4.30
CA ASN A 52 4.44 17.85 4.29
C ASN A 52 3.97 16.40 4.22
N TYR A 53 2.94 16.05 5.00
CA TYR A 53 2.42 14.68 5.03
C TYR A 53 1.83 14.25 3.69
N MET A 54 1.09 15.13 2.99
CA MET A 54 0.57 14.82 1.66
C MET A 54 1.67 14.58 0.63
N LYS A 55 2.77 15.34 0.68
CA LYS A 55 3.88 15.13 -0.26
C LYS A 55 4.52 13.76 -0.10
N ASP A 56 4.70 13.33 1.16
CA ASP A 56 5.25 12.01 1.46
C ASP A 56 4.28 10.90 1.03
N HIS A 57 2.99 11.07 1.33
CA HIS A 57 1.93 10.17 0.92
C HIS A 57 1.85 10.00 -0.61
N PHE A 58 1.73 11.10 -1.36
CA PHE A 58 1.67 11.06 -2.83
C PHE A 58 2.88 10.36 -3.44
N ASN A 59 4.09 10.61 -2.92
CA ASN A 59 5.30 9.95 -3.39
C ASN A 59 5.32 8.44 -3.10
N ASP A 60 4.77 8.00 -1.96
CA ASP A 60 4.68 6.58 -1.64
C ASP A 60 3.58 5.88 -2.45
N GLU A 61 2.46 6.57 -2.68
CA GLU A 61 1.35 6.09 -3.51
C GLU A 61 1.78 5.93 -4.98
N GLU A 62 2.47 6.92 -5.55
CA GLU A 62 3.00 6.84 -6.91
C GLU A 62 3.98 5.67 -7.10
N LYS A 63 4.80 5.37 -6.07
CA LYS A 63 5.69 4.20 -6.08
C LYS A 63 4.89 2.90 -6.07
N TYR A 64 3.82 2.84 -5.27
CA TYR A 64 2.94 1.68 -5.21
C TYR A 64 2.20 1.47 -6.53
N MET A 65 1.62 2.51 -7.12
CA MET A 65 0.99 2.45 -8.44
C MET A 65 1.96 1.96 -9.51
N LYS A 66 3.20 2.45 -9.49
CA LYS A 66 4.25 1.98 -10.39
C LYS A 66 4.57 0.50 -10.18
N LEU A 67 4.59 0.05 -8.93
CA LEU A 67 4.87 -1.36 -8.58
C LEU A 67 3.78 -2.30 -9.10
N ILE A 68 2.51 -1.91 -8.98
CA ILE A 68 1.38 -2.73 -9.47
C ILE A 68 1.09 -2.55 -10.96
N GLY A 69 1.85 -1.70 -11.66
CA GLY A 69 1.65 -1.45 -13.09
C GLY A 69 0.39 -0.65 -13.42
N TYR A 70 -0.08 0.21 -12.51
CA TYR A 70 -1.30 1.00 -12.69
C TYR A 70 -1.23 1.86 -13.97
N PRO A 71 -2.17 1.69 -14.93
CA PRO A 71 -2.07 2.31 -16.26
C PRO A 71 -2.18 3.83 -16.24
N ASP A 72 -2.95 4.39 -15.29
CA ASP A 72 -3.24 5.83 -15.21
C ASP A 72 -2.30 6.59 -14.27
N LEU A 73 -1.13 6.03 -13.94
CA LEU A 73 -0.14 6.63 -13.03
C LEU A 73 0.22 8.08 -13.40
N GLU A 74 0.44 8.37 -14.69
CA GLU A 74 0.86 9.72 -15.09
C GLU A 74 -0.28 10.75 -14.94
N GLU A 75 -1.53 10.33 -15.10
CA GLU A 75 -2.68 11.19 -14.83
C GLU A 75 -2.86 11.41 -13.33
N HIS A 76 -2.71 10.36 -12.51
CA HIS A 76 -2.79 10.48 -11.05
C HIS A 76 -1.71 11.42 -10.49
N LYS A 77 -0.47 11.35 -11.02
CA LYS A 77 0.60 12.31 -10.73
C LYS A 77 0.25 13.75 -11.09
N ARG A 78 -0.51 13.96 -12.16
CA ARG A 78 -0.97 15.29 -12.58
C ARG A 78 -1.92 15.85 -11.54
N ILE A 79 -2.86 15.03 -11.05
CA ILE A 79 -3.79 15.38 -9.97
C ILE A 79 -3.02 15.75 -8.70
N HIS A 80 -2.04 14.97 -8.28
CA HIS A 80 -1.18 15.30 -7.12
C HIS A 80 -0.52 16.67 -7.26
N LYS A 81 0.07 16.96 -8.43
CA LYS A 81 0.69 18.26 -8.71
C LYS A 81 -0.30 19.40 -8.64
N GLU A 82 -1.53 19.21 -9.14
CA GLU A 82 -2.59 20.20 -9.06
C GLU A 82 -3.01 20.49 -7.62
N ILE A 83 -3.15 19.46 -6.79
CA ILE A 83 -3.48 19.61 -5.36
C ILE A 83 -2.39 20.42 -4.66
N ILE A 84 -1.11 20.04 -4.83
CA ILE A 84 0.04 20.74 -4.25
C ILE A 84 0.13 22.19 -4.74
N GLN A 85 -0.04 22.43 -6.03
CA GLN A 85 -0.01 23.77 -6.61
C GLN A 85 -1.13 24.65 -6.05
N SER A 86 -2.34 24.10 -5.98
CA SER A 86 -3.48 24.83 -5.46
C SER A 86 -3.28 25.19 -3.98
N MET A 87 -2.64 24.33 -3.18
CA MET A 87 -2.26 24.67 -1.80
C MET A 87 -1.22 25.79 -1.71
N ILE A 88 -0.20 25.77 -2.57
CA ILE A 88 0.80 26.83 -2.62
C ILE A 88 0.13 28.18 -2.92
N ASP A 89 -0.81 28.20 -3.87
CA ASP A 89 -1.53 29.40 -4.24
C ASP A 89 -2.49 29.88 -3.15
N LEU A 90 -3.04 28.95 -2.37
CA LEU A 90 -3.78 29.29 -1.16
C LEU A 90 -2.92 29.99 -0.12
N ILE A 91 -1.71 29.46 0.15
CA ILE A 91 -0.76 30.04 1.11
C ILE A 91 -0.32 31.45 0.69
N LYS A 92 -0.05 31.64 -0.60
CA LYS A 92 0.39 32.94 -1.14
C LYS A 92 -0.67 34.03 -1.03
N ASN A 93 -1.95 33.66 -1.07
CA ASN A 93 -3.07 34.59 -1.15
C ASN A 93 -3.83 34.74 0.18
N ILE A 94 -3.19 34.45 1.33
CA ILE A 94 -3.82 34.57 2.65
C ILE A 94 -3.99 36.05 3.03
N LYS A 95 -5.23 36.48 3.23
CA LYS A 95 -5.59 37.86 3.63
C LYS A 95 -5.88 38.00 5.12
N SER A 96 -6.35 36.95 5.77
CA SER A 96 -6.70 36.95 7.20
C SER A 96 -6.63 35.54 7.79
N THR A 97 -6.79 35.42 9.12
CA THR A 97 -6.88 34.10 9.77
C THR A 97 -8.13 33.33 9.36
N ASN A 98 -9.27 34.02 9.16
CA ASN A 98 -10.51 33.38 8.71
C ASN A 98 -10.38 32.88 7.26
N ASP A 99 -9.78 33.69 6.38
CA ASP A 99 -9.47 33.31 5.01
C ASP A 99 -8.54 32.07 4.98
N LEU A 100 -7.52 32.03 5.85
CA LEU A 100 -6.66 30.85 5.99
C LEU A 100 -7.44 29.58 6.39
N LYS A 101 -8.40 29.70 7.32
CA LYS A 101 -9.25 28.56 7.73
C LYS A 101 -10.14 28.05 6.61
N GLU A 102 -10.83 28.94 5.91
CA GLU A 102 -11.71 28.59 4.78
C GLU A 102 -10.95 27.88 3.66
N LYS A 103 -9.76 28.39 3.37
CA LYS A 103 -8.86 27.79 2.39
C LYS A 103 -8.37 26.41 2.85
N LEU A 104 -7.88 26.28 4.09
CA LEU A 104 -7.43 25.00 4.64
C LEU A 104 -8.56 23.97 4.68
N TYR A 105 -9.77 24.38 5.07
CA TYR A 105 -10.97 23.53 5.04
C TYR A 105 -11.27 23.03 3.62
N THR A 106 -11.15 23.91 2.62
CA THR A 106 -11.36 23.54 1.21
C THR A 106 -10.31 22.54 0.74
N VAL A 107 -9.02 22.74 1.03
CA VAL A 107 -7.97 21.77 0.69
C VAL A 107 -8.28 20.41 1.29
N SER A 108 -8.50 20.38 2.61
CA SER A 108 -8.66 19.11 3.32
C SER A 108 -9.89 18.36 2.82
N LYS A 109 -11.02 19.05 2.64
CA LYS A 109 -12.25 18.40 2.17
C LYS A 109 -12.23 18.07 0.69
N LYS A 110 -12.07 19.10 -0.14
CA LYS A 110 -12.30 19.00 -1.59
C LYS A 110 -11.13 18.37 -2.32
N TRP A 111 -9.91 18.59 -1.86
CA TRP A 111 -8.76 18.09 -2.61
C TRP A 111 -8.20 16.82 -2.03
N LEU A 112 -8.16 16.67 -0.71
CA LEU A 112 -7.60 15.46 -0.13
C LEU A 112 -8.64 14.36 0.07
N LEU A 113 -9.73 14.64 0.78
CA LEU A 113 -10.71 13.59 1.07
C LEU A 113 -11.43 13.13 -0.21
N GLU A 114 -11.83 14.05 -1.10
CA GLU A 114 -12.41 13.63 -2.39
C GLU A 114 -11.39 12.85 -3.24
N HIS A 115 -10.11 13.21 -3.22
CA HIS A 115 -9.07 12.43 -3.92
C HIS A 115 -8.99 11.00 -3.39
N ILE A 116 -8.88 10.81 -2.07
CA ILE A 116 -8.84 9.47 -1.46
C ILE A 116 -10.12 8.68 -1.79
N LEU A 117 -11.28 9.33 -1.75
CA LEU A 117 -12.57 8.69 -1.95
C LEU A 117 -12.87 8.35 -3.42
N TYR A 118 -12.26 9.04 -4.38
CA TYR A 118 -12.61 8.90 -5.81
C TYR A 118 -11.44 8.49 -6.69
N GLU A 119 -10.25 9.02 -6.48
CA GLU A 119 -9.07 8.73 -7.29
C GLU A 119 -8.33 7.49 -6.77
N ASP A 120 -8.01 7.43 -5.48
CA ASP A 120 -7.26 6.32 -4.90
C ASP A 120 -8.08 5.01 -4.94
N MET A 121 -9.41 5.13 -4.88
CA MET A 121 -10.31 3.99 -5.05
C MET A 121 -10.27 3.36 -6.45
N LYS A 122 -9.84 4.11 -7.49
CA LYS A 122 -9.59 3.52 -8.81
C LYS A 122 -8.37 2.61 -8.80
N VAL A 123 -7.37 2.94 -7.99
CA VAL A 123 -6.17 2.13 -7.77
C VAL A 123 -6.53 0.82 -7.06
N GLU A 124 -7.38 0.91 -6.03
CA GLU A 124 -7.98 -0.26 -5.37
C GLU A 124 -8.76 -1.13 -6.37
N GLN A 125 -9.64 -0.53 -7.17
CA GLN A 125 -10.43 -1.26 -8.16
C GLN A 125 -9.53 -1.97 -9.18
N TYR A 126 -8.48 -1.29 -9.64
CA TYR A 126 -7.48 -1.88 -10.52
C TYR A 126 -6.77 -3.06 -9.85
N ARG A 127 -6.22 -2.89 -8.63
CA ARG A 127 -5.57 -3.98 -7.89
C ARG A 127 -6.49 -5.18 -7.75
N ARG A 128 -7.74 -4.97 -7.34
CA ARG A 128 -8.74 -6.04 -7.20
C ARG A 128 -9.03 -6.72 -8.54
N SER A 129 -9.12 -5.97 -9.63
CA SER A 129 -9.37 -6.55 -10.96
C SER A 129 -8.18 -7.35 -11.48
N SER A 130 -6.95 -6.90 -11.23
CA SER A 130 -5.73 -7.63 -11.58
C SER A 130 -5.62 -8.94 -10.81
N LEU A 131 -6.11 -8.98 -9.57
CA LEU A 131 -6.21 -10.22 -8.77
C LEU A 131 -7.36 -11.14 -9.23
N ALA A 132 -8.46 -10.59 -9.76
CA ALA A 132 -9.62 -11.37 -10.21
C ALA A 132 -9.44 -12.00 -11.61
N SER A 133 -8.45 -11.53 -12.39
CA SER A 133 -8.10 -12.14 -13.68
C SER A 133 -7.18 -13.37 -13.56
N GLU A 134 -6.72 -13.70 -12.35
CA GLU A 134 -5.96 -14.92 -12.04
C GLU A 134 -6.89 -15.96 -11.38
N ASP A 135 -7.69 -16.63 -12.22
CA ASP A 135 -8.45 -17.90 -12.03
C ASP A 135 -9.29 -18.18 -10.75
N ASP A 136 -10.42 -18.83 -10.99
CA ASP A 136 -11.47 -19.23 -10.06
C ASP A 136 -10.94 -20.22 -8.99
N GLY A 137 -10.64 -19.71 -7.79
CA GLY A 137 -10.22 -20.52 -6.65
C GLY A 137 -10.33 -19.74 -5.34
N GLU A 138 -11.44 -19.94 -4.63
CA GLU A 138 -11.77 -19.36 -3.32
C GLU A 138 -10.56 -19.38 -2.35
N VAL A 139 -9.93 -18.22 -2.11
CA VAL A 139 -8.88 -18.04 -1.10
C VAL A 139 -9.41 -17.28 0.10
N SER A 140 -9.59 -18.00 1.21
CA SER A 140 -9.86 -17.44 2.53
C SER A 140 -8.62 -16.73 3.08
N PHE A 141 -8.83 -15.52 3.59
CA PHE A 141 -7.82 -14.65 4.16
C PHE A 141 -7.31 -15.18 5.51
N GLU A 142 -6.06 -15.66 5.57
CA GLU A 142 -5.30 -15.72 6.81
C GLU A 142 -3.92 -15.06 6.58
N GLU A 143 -3.68 -14.03 7.39
CA GLU A 143 -2.53 -13.12 7.38
C GLU A 143 -1.18 -13.83 7.28
N VAL A 144 -0.34 -13.52 6.28
CA VAL A 144 1.13 -13.67 6.47
C VAL A 144 1.95 -12.58 5.77
N LYS A 145 2.85 -12.05 6.59
CA LYS A 145 4.03 -11.21 6.40
C LYS A 145 4.98 -11.59 5.25
N GLU A 146 5.61 -10.55 4.71
CA GLU A 146 7.00 -10.46 4.19
C GLU A 146 7.44 -11.28 2.95
N GLU A 147 7.68 -10.53 1.86
CA GLU A 147 8.64 -10.68 0.74
C GLU A 147 8.64 -11.91 -0.23
N LYS A 148 8.37 -11.57 -1.51
CA LYS A 148 9.04 -11.93 -2.79
C LYS A 148 8.98 -13.33 -3.41
N ASP A 149 8.71 -13.27 -4.73
CA ASP A 149 9.23 -14.08 -5.85
C ASP A 149 8.84 -15.57 -6.00
N ASP A 150 8.25 -15.85 -7.17
CA ASP A 150 8.37 -17.09 -7.96
C ASP A 150 7.48 -18.28 -7.54
N GLU A 151 6.17 -18.18 -7.83
CA GLU A 151 5.18 -19.24 -7.56
C GLU A 151 5.27 -20.49 -8.44
N ASN A 152 6.18 -20.56 -9.44
CA ASN A 152 6.34 -21.76 -10.28
C ASN A 152 7.68 -22.51 -10.08
N ALA A 153 8.38 -22.25 -8.98
CA ALA A 153 9.64 -22.92 -8.67
C ALA A 153 9.45 -24.24 -7.88
N VAL A 154 9.72 -25.37 -8.52
CA VAL A 154 9.84 -26.69 -7.87
C VAL A 154 11.29 -26.95 -7.49
N TYR A 155 11.55 -27.28 -6.23
CA TYR A 155 12.89 -27.56 -5.72
C TYR A 155 13.09 -29.08 -5.63
N LEU A 156 14.05 -29.60 -6.38
CA LEU A 156 14.38 -31.02 -6.39
C LEU A 156 15.37 -31.35 -5.29
N TYR A 157 15.08 -32.40 -4.54
CA TYR A 157 15.93 -32.97 -3.50
C TYR A 157 16.25 -34.44 -3.79
N THR A 158 17.42 -34.92 -3.38
CA THR A 158 17.87 -36.30 -3.55
C THR A 158 18.19 -36.96 -2.22
N CYS A 159 18.24 -38.28 -2.21
CA CYS A 159 18.69 -39.08 -1.07
C CYS A 159 19.57 -40.24 -1.55
N GLU A 160 20.09 -41.05 -0.62
CA GLU A 160 20.95 -42.21 -0.93
C GLU A 160 20.21 -43.37 -1.63
N CYS A 161 18.88 -43.26 -1.82
CA CYS A 161 18.16 -44.22 -2.64
C CYS A 161 18.49 -44.01 -4.13
N VAL A 162 19.00 -45.06 -4.78
CA VAL A 162 19.33 -45.07 -6.20
C VAL A 162 18.11 -44.62 -7.03
N GLY A 163 18.24 -43.49 -7.74
CA GLY A 163 17.26 -42.97 -8.68
C GLY A 163 16.03 -42.28 -8.08
N GLN A 164 16.02 -41.94 -6.79
CA GLN A 164 14.90 -41.21 -6.17
C GLN A 164 15.15 -39.69 -6.16
N MET A 165 14.24 -38.95 -6.79
CA MET A 165 14.12 -37.50 -6.69
C MET A 165 12.84 -37.14 -5.94
N HIS A 166 12.92 -36.08 -5.15
CA HIS A 166 11.83 -35.58 -4.32
C HIS A 166 11.52 -34.14 -4.73
N ASP A 167 10.28 -33.94 -5.17
CA ASP A 167 9.78 -32.62 -5.51
C ASP A 167 9.35 -31.91 -4.23
N VAL A 168 10.01 -30.79 -3.94
CA VAL A 168 9.81 -30.02 -2.72
C VAL A 168 9.32 -28.62 -3.12
N PRO A 169 8.06 -28.26 -2.79
CA PRO A 169 7.54 -26.92 -3.04
C PRO A 169 8.32 -25.86 -2.26
N PHE A 170 8.28 -24.60 -2.73
CA PHE A 170 8.99 -23.47 -2.13
C PHE A 170 8.79 -23.37 -0.60
N GLY A 171 7.55 -23.49 -0.11
CA GLY A 171 7.26 -23.40 1.32
C GLY A 171 7.91 -24.50 2.18
N ILE A 172 8.19 -25.67 1.61
CA ILE A 172 8.93 -26.74 2.31
C ILE A 172 10.45 -26.52 2.17
N HIS A 173 10.91 -26.08 0.99
CA HIS A 173 12.30 -25.69 0.77
C HIS A 173 12.73 -24.59 1.77
N GLN A 174 11.90 -23.56 1.95
CA GLN A 174 12.15 -22.45 2.88
C GLN A 174 12.21 -22.92 4.33
N LYS A 175 11.38 -23.90 4.73
CA LYS A 175 11.44 -24.52 6.07
C LYS A 175 12.69 -25.35 6.31
N ILE A 176 13.20 -26.02 5.28
CA ILE A 176 14.47 -26.76 5.35
C ILE A 176 15.64 -25.77 5.54
N GLN A 177 15.67 -24.69 4.75
CA GLN A 177 16.75 -23.69 4.76
C GLN A 177 16.73 -22.79 6.01
N LEU A 178 15.59 -22.20 6.37
CA LEU A 178 15.51 -21.19 7.43
C LEU A 178 15.30 -21.79 8.82
N LYS A 179 14.59 -22.92 8.93
CA LYS A 179 14.22 -23.52 10.23
C LYS A 179 15.03 -24.76 10.59
N GLY A 180 15.97 -25.18 9.73
CA GLY A 180 16.85 -26.33 9.96
C GLY A 180 16.11 -27.67 10.08
N VAL A 181 14.88 -27.75 9.59
CA VAL A 181 14.04 -28.94 9.69
C VAL A 181 14.52 -29.98 8.67
N LYS A 182 15.00 -31.13 9.17
CA LYS A 182 15.49 -32.23 8.32
C LYS A 182 14.32 -33.07 7.82
N PHE A 183 13.97 -32.93 6.55
CA PHE A 183 13.03 -33.82 5.89
C PHE A 183 13.70 -35.13 5.55
N LYS A 184 13.00 -36.25 5.81
CA LYS A 184 13.54 -37.60 5.61
C LYS A 184 12.84 -38.27 4.45
N CYS A 185 13.59 -38.97 3.62
CA CYS A 185 13.02 -39.81 2.57
C CYS A 185 12.17 -40.92 3.20
N LYS A 186 10.97 -41.16 2.66
CA LYS A 186 10.06 -42.21 3.17
C LYS A 186 10.62 -43.63 3.02
N LYS A 187 11.64 -43.83 2.16
CA LYS A 187 12.29 -45.13 1.93
C LYS A 187 13.52 -45.35 2.80
N CYS A 188 14.58 -44.55 2.64
CA CYS A 188 15.80 -44.74 3.42
C CYS A 188 15.76 -44.12 4.82
N LYS A 189 14.75 -43.29 5.14
CA LYS A 189 14.65 -42.52 6.40
C LYS A 189 15.81 -41.55 6.65
N GLU A 190 16.72 -41.40 5.69
CA GLU A 190 17.80 -40.43 5.71
C GLU A 190 17.34 -39.05 5.24
N ALA A 191 18.06 -38.02 5.67
CA ALA A 191 17.74 -36.63 5.34
C ALA A 191 17.92 -36.38 3.83
N ILE A 192 16.91 -35.79 3.20
CA ILE A 192 16.99 -35.39 1.80
C ILE A 192 17.89 -34.16 1.65
N GLN A 193 18.69 -34.12 0.58
CA GLN A 193 19.63 -33.04 0.30
C GLN A 193 19.19 -32.27 -0.94
N PHE A 194 19.39 -30.95 -0.92
CA PHE A 194 18.99 -30.08 -2.02
C PHE A 194 19.81 -30.37 -3.27
N TYR A 195 19.15 -30.46 -4.43
CA TYR A 195 19.79 -30.72 -5.72
C TYR A 195 19.71 -29.50 -6.66
N LYS A 196 18.51 -29.09 -7.11
CA LYS A 196 18.34 -27.93 -8.02
C LYS A 196 16.94 -27.35 -8.01
N LYS A 197 16.79 -26.09 -8.42
CA LYS A 197 15.51 -25.39 -8.66
C LYS A 197 15.11 -25.57 -10.13
N TYR A 198 13.82 -25.84 -10.39
CA TYR A 198 13.24 -25.94 -11.73
C TYR A 198 12.05 -24.98 -11.83
N SER A 199 12.01 -24.16 -12.89
CA SER A 199 10.89 -23.28 -13.23
C SER A 199 10.47 -23.59 -14.67
N GLU A 200 9.22 -24.01 -14.88
CA GLU A 200 8.69 -24.15 -16.25
C GLU A 200 8.34 -22.75 -16.76
N ASN A 201 9.20 -22.21 -17.64
CA ASN A 201 8.85 -21.05 -18.44
C ASN A 201 7.94 -21.52 -19.58
N PHE A 202 6.66 -21.17 -19.50
CA PHE A 202 5.76 -21.15 -20.66
C PHE A 202 5.44 -19.71 -21.02
#